data_AF-A0A1I6XZP1-F1
#
_entry.id   AF-A0A1I6XZP1-F1
#
_cell.length_a   1.000
_cell.length_b   1.000
_cell.length_c   1.000
_cell.angle_alpha   90.00
_cell.angle_beta   90.00
_cell.angle_gamma   90.00
#
_symmetry.space_group_name_H-M   'P 1'
#
loop_
_entity.id
_entity.type
_entity.pdbx_description
1 polymer ?
#
loop_
_entity_poly.entity_id
_entity_poly.type
_entity_poly.pdbx_seq_one_letter_code
_entity_poly.pdbx_strand_id
1 'polypeptide(L)'
;MQIDHLSQYFSRGFSIENGQQVHAPLVTFEEWMERPGMRDNWIKTTQDGFDRNMKYLDGATAHYQAIQDMMPRWIQQDKERLAKAQSNLAQAQTPEDRAVYQLHVDTAQKELDHLYDVKRKMNDPDYKIEWMEQRGYFDNVAQFLPGQSSEQVKQTYVAGGDLRKDFDPLTTIEARKALPPVEALMPLPPTVWSGEPSKHANIGQPA
;
A
#
# COMPACT_ATOMS: atom_id res chain seq x y z
N MET A 1 11.28 -32.71 2.67
CA MET A 1 10.32 -32.29 1.64
C MET A 1 9.13 -31.74 2.41
N GLN A 2 9.05 -30.42 2.51
CA GLN A 2 8.04 -29.69 3.29
C GLN A 2 6.84 -29.50 2.36
N ILE A 3 5.71 -30.12 2.68
CA ILE A 3 4.49 -30.01 1.87
C ILE A 3 3.68 -28.84 2.44
N ASP A 4 3.41 -27.85 1.60
CA ASP A 4 2.53 -26.72 1.87
C ASP A 4 1.15 -27.21 2.32
N HIS A 5 0.79 -26.97 3.58
CA HIS A 5 -0.50 -27.38 4.16
C HIS A 5 -1.65 -26.40 3.89
N LEU A 6 -1.44 -25.37 3.07
CA LEU A 6 -2.44 -24.31 2.83
C LEU A 6 -3.19 -24.42 1.50
N SER A 7 -2.81 -25.34 0.61
CA SER A 7 -3.49 -25.54 -0.68
C SER A 7 -4.79 -26.35 -0.61
N GLN A 8 -5.17 -26.86 0.57
CA GLN A 8 -6.19 -27.90 0.70
C GLN A 8 -7.65 -27.42 0.83
N TYR A 9 -7.93 -26.11 0.91
CA TYR A 9 -9.26 -25.66 1.35
C TYR A 9 -10.12 -24.95 0.30
N PHE A 10 -9.65 -24.80 -0.94
CA PHE A 10 -10.37 -23.97 -1.92
C PHE A 10 -10.53 -24.65 -3.29
N SER A 11 -11.45 -25.61 -3.40
CA SER A 11 -12.26 -25.78 -4.62
C SER A 11 -13.39 -26.81 -4.46
N ARG A 12 -14.64 -26.38 -4.67
CA ARG A 12 -15.77 -27.19 -5.18
C ARG A 12 -16.02 -28.59 -4.58
N GLY A 13 -15.69 -28.81 -3.29
CA GLY A 13 -15.93 -30.09 -2.60
C GLY A 13 -14.89 -31.18 -2.85
N PHE A 14 -13.68 -30.79 -3.27
CA PHE A 14 -12.58 -31.72 -3.51
C PHE A 14 -11.27 -31.18 -2.94
N SER A 15 -10.47 -32.07 -2.35
CA SER A 15 -9.07 -31.84 -1.99
C SER A 15 -8.18 -32.77 -2.82
N ILE A 16 -6.89 -32.47 -2.93
CA ILE A 16 -5.90 -33.35 -3.56
C ILE A 16 -4.96 -33.88 -2.48
N GLU A 17 -5.04 -35.17 -2.19
CA GLU A 17 -4.09 -35.88 -1.33
C GLU A 17 -3.30 -36.89 -2.17
N ASN A 18 -1.97 -36.83 -2.13
CA ASN A 18 -1.08 -37.72 -2.90
C ASN A 18 -1.42 -37.82 -4.40
N GLY A 19 -1.84 -36.70 -5.01
CA GLY A 19 -2.20 -36.66 -6.43
C GLY A 19 -3.56 -37.27 -6.77
N GLN A 20 -4.36 -37.68 -5.78
CA GLN A 20 -5.72 -38.17 -5.97
C GLN A 20 -6.75 -37.14 -5.47
N GLN A 21 -7.82 -37.00 -6.25
CA GLN A 21 -8.97 -36.18 -5.89
C GLN A 21 -9.77 -36.89 -4.80
N VAL A 22 -9.77 -36.35 -3.59
CA VAL A 22 -10.52 -36.87 -2.45
C VAL A 22 -11.75 -35.98 -2.23
N HIS A 23 -12.90 -36.59 -2.01
CA HIS A 23 -14.10 -35.85 -1.60
C HIS A 23 -13.87 -35.28 -0.21
N ALA A 24 -13.68 -33.97 -0.15
CA ALA A 24 -13.66 -33.24 1.11
C ALA A 24 -15.09 -32.76 1.37
N PRO A 25 -15.68 -33.03 2.55
CA PRO A 25 -17.00 -32.49 2.88
C PRO A 25 -16.93 -30.96 2.77
N LEU A 26 -17.87 -30.38 2.01
CA LEU A 26 -18.07 -28.94 1.94
C LEU A 26 -18.57 -28.49 3.31
N VAL A 27 -17.66 -27.91 4.11
CA VAL A 27 -17.99 -27.35 5.42
C VAL A 27 -18.54 -25.95 5.21
N THR A 28 -19.74 -25.65 5.74
CA THR A 28 -20.35 -24.32 5.65
C THR A 28 -19.60 -23.30 6.51
N PHE A 29 -19.84 -22.01 6.29
CA PHE A 29 -19.26 -20.95 7.13
C PHE A 29 -19.69 -21.13 8.60
N GLU A 30 -20.95 -21.47 8.83
CA GLU A 30 -21.51 -21.74 10.15
C GLU A 30 -20.78 -22.91 10.82
N GLU A 31 -20.58 -24.02 10.10
CA GLU A 31 -19.85 -25.20 10.61
C GLU A 31 -18.36 -24.92 10.87
N TRP A 32 -17.73 -23.97 10.17
CA TRP A 32 -16.38 -23.51 10.48
C TRP A 32 -16.34 -22.66 11.75
N MET A 33 -17.33 -21.78 11.93
CA MET A 33 -17.44 -20.91 13.11
C MET A 33 -17.78 -21.69 14.38
N GLU A 34 -18.36 -22.89 14.28
CA GLU A 34 -18.57 -23.80 15.41
C GLU A 34 -17.26 -24.43 15.94
N ARG A 35 -16.17 -24.40 15.17
CA ARG A 35 -14.85 -24.94 15.58
C ARG A 35 -14.07 -23.87 16.36
N PRO A 36 -13.83 -24.04 17.68
CA PRO A 36 -13.21 -22.98 18.49
C PRO A 36 -11.86 -22.50 17.96
N GLY A 37 -10.98 -23.42 17.57
CA GLY A 37 -9.66 -23.06 17.04
C GLY A 37 -9.68 -22.26 15.72
N MET A 38 -10.69 -22.47 14.88
CA MET A 38 -10.84 -21.71 13.62
C MET A 38 -11.47 -20.35 13.90
N ARG A 39 -12.57 -20.32 14.68
CA ARG A 39 -13.22 -19.09 15.11
C ARG A 39 -12.25 -18.14 15.82
N ASP A 40 -11.49 -18.63 16.80
CA ASP A 40 -10.55 -17.81 17.56
C ASP A 40 -9.42 -17.28 16.67
N ASN A 41 -8.93 -18.10 15.74
CA ASN A 41 -7.92 -17.66 14.76
C ASN A 41 -8.45 -16.58 13.81
N TRP A 42 -9.71 -16.67 13.38
CA TRP A 42 -10.33 -15.67 12.51
C TRP A 42 -10.60 -14.37 13.25
N ILE A 43 -11.06 -14.45 14.50
CA ILE A 43 -11.21 -13.29 15.39
C ILE A 43 -9.87 -12.59 15.55
N LYS A 44 -8.82 -13.33 15.89
CA LYS A 44 -7.47 -12.80 16.04
C LYS A 44 -6.97 -12.14 14.75
N THR A 45 -7.09 -12.82 13.62
CA THR A 45 -6.62 -12.29 12.32
C THR A 45 -7.37 -11.01 11.93
N THR A 46 -8.67 -10.94 12.20
CA THR A 46 -9.50 -9.75 11.95
C THR A 46 -9.10 -8.59 12.87
N GLN A 47 -8.86 -8.86 14.16
CA GLN A 47 -8.35 -7.89 15.13
C GLN A 47 -6.97 -7.35 14.71
N ASP A 48 -6.02 -8.23 14.43
CA ASP A 48 -4.66 -7.86 14.01
C ASP A 48 -4.67 -7.03 12.72
N GLY A 49 -5.57 -7.37 11.78
CA GLY A 49 -5.79 -6.62 10.55
C GLY A 49 -6.33 -5.22 10.79
N PHE A 50 -7.33 -5.08 11.66
CA PHE A 50 -7.89 -3.77 12.04
C PHE A 50 -6.84 -2.90 12.74
N ASP A 51 -6.16 -3.45 13.76
CA ASP A 51 -5.15 -2.72 14.54
C ASP A 51 -4.00 -2.23 13.67
N ARG A 52 -3.57 -3.04 12.69
CA ARG A 52 -2.55 -2.65 11.72
C ARG A 52 -3.01 -1.45 10.87
N ASN A 53 -4.23 -1.47 10.36
CA ASN A 53 -4.75 -0.39 9.53
C ASN A 53 -5.02 0.88 10.34
N MET A 54 -5.48 0.75 11.58
CA MET A 54 -5.57 1.87 12.51
C MET A 54 -4.19 2.48 12.79
N LYS A 55 -3.16 1.67 13.03
CA LYS A 55 -1.78 2.16 13.19
C LYS A 55 -1.30 2.92 11.96
N TYR A 56 -1.64 2.45 10.75
CA TYR A 56 -1.32 3.17 9.52
C TYR A 56 -2.07 4.49 9.39
N LEU A 57 -3.35 4.51 9.74
CA LEU A 57 -4.17 5.73 9.73
C LEU A 57 -3.64 6.76 10.75
N ASP A 58 -3.36 6.34 11.98
CA ASP A 58 -2.80 7.19 13.03
C ASP A 58 -1.42 7.74 12.62
N GLY A 59 -0.60 6.91 11.97
CA GLY A 59 0.72 7.30 11.47
C GLY A 59 0.69 8.13 10.18
N ALA A 60 -0.44 8.21 9.48
CA ALA A 60 -0.52 8.83 8.16
C ALA A 60 -0.18 10.33 8.20
N THR A 61 -0.58 11.03 9.26
CA THR A 61 -0.23 12.45 9.45
C THR A 61 1.28 12.63 9.61
N ALA A 62 1.95 11.75 10.36
CA ALA A 62 3.40 11.80 10.52
C ALA A 62 4.12 11.46 9.20
N HIS A 63 3.61 10.49 8.44
CA HIS A 63 4.13 10.18 7.10
C HIS A 63 3.99 11.36 6.14
N TYR A 64 2.84 12.03 6.14
CA TYR A 64 2.61 13.23 5.33
C TYR A 64 3.61 14.34 5.68
N GLN A 65 3.81 14.61 6.98
CA GLN A 65 4.79 15.58 7.45
C GLN A 65 6.22 15.21 7.03
N ALA A 66 6.61 13.94 7.16
CA ALA A 66 7.93 13.48 6.75
C ALA A 66 8.19 13.70 5.24
N ILE A 67 7.17 13.55 4.40
CA ILE A 67 7.26 13.86 2.96
C ILE A 67 7.41 15.37 2.75
N GLN A 68 6.62 16.20 3.44
CA GLN A 68 6.75 17.66 3.37
C GLN A 68 8.16 18.12 3.77
N ASP A 69 8.72 17.54 4.83
CA ASP A 69 10.06 17.89 5.34
C ASP A 69 11.17 17.44 4.37
N MET A 70 10.98 16.33 3.66
CA MET A 70 11.94 15.81 2.68
C MET A 70 11.87 16.52 1.31
N MET A 71 10.73 17.12 0.98
CA MET A 71 10.49 17.75 -0.33
C MET A 71 11.57 18.77 -0.77
N PRO A 72 12.06 19.69 0.09
CA PRO A 72 13.13 20.61 -0.28
C PRO A 72 14.43 19.90 -0.67
N ARG A 73 14.76 18.81 0.02
CA ARG A 73 15.96 18.01 -0.26
C ARG A 73 15.85 17.30 -1.61
N TRP A 74 14.70 16.70 -1.90
CA TRP A 74 14.47 16.05 -3.20
C TRP A 74 14.54 17.04 -4.37
N ILE A 75 13.91 18.22 -4.21
CA ILE A 75 14.01 19.30 -5.21
C ILE A 75 15.46 19.71 -5.45
N GLN A 76 16.28 19.81 -4.40
CA GLN A 76 17.68 20.17 -4.53
C GLN A 76 18.48 19.08 -5.28
N GLN A 77 18.24 17.81 -4.97
CA GLN A 77 18.89 16.69 -5.68
C GLN A 77 18.53 16.67 -7.17
N ASP A 78 17.28 16.96 -7.50
CA ASP A 78 16.81 16.98 -8.89
C ASP A 78 17.36 18.17 -9.68
N LYS A 79 17.53 19.33 -9.03
CA LYS A 79 18.26 20.47 -9.64
C LYS A 79 19.70 20.11 -9.99
N GLU A 80 20.40 19.43 -9.08
CA GLU A 80 21.79 19.00 -9.31
C GLU A 80 21.88 17.98 -10.45
N ARG A 81 20.93 17.04 -10.51
CA ARG A 81 20.83 16.07 -11.62
C ARG A 81 20.56 16.76 -12.96
N LEU A 82 19.63 17.73 -12.98
CA LEU A 82 19.34 18.51 -14.18
C LEU A 82 20.57 19.30 -14.65
N ALA A 83 21.26 19.98 -13.75
CA ALA A 83 22.49 20.71 -14.06
C ALA A 83 23.58 19.78 -14.63
N LYS A 84 23.73 18.57 -14.07
CA LYS A 84 24.66 17.56 -14.60
C LYS A 84 24.26 17.08 -15.99
N ALA A 85 22.98 16.82 -16.23
CA ALA A 85 22.49 16.41 -17.55
C ALA A 85 22.72 17.51 -18.60
N GLN A 86 22.47 18.78 -18.26
CA GLN A 86 22.73 19.93 -19.11
C GLN A 86 24.23 20.09 -19.41
N SER A 87 25.09 19.88 -18.41
CA SER A 87 26.55 19.88 -18.61
C SER A 87 27.00 18.79 -19.58
N ASN A 88 26.47 17.56 -19.44
CA ASN A 88 26.81 16.46 -20.35
C ASN A 88 26.34 16.74 -21.79
N LEU A 89 25.12 17.29 -21.94
CA LEU A 89 24.60 17.68 -23.24
C LEU A 89 25.48 18.75 -23.92
N ALA A 90 25.97 19.71 -23.16
CA ALA A 90 26.87 20.76 -23.67
C ALA A 90 28.23 20.19 -24.14
N GLN A 91 28.70 19.10 -23.54
CA GLN A 91 29.96 18.44 -23.88
C GLN A 91 29.81 17.38 -24.98
N ALA A 92 28.59 16.97 -25.31
CA ALA A 92 28.31 15.92 -26.28
C ALA A 92 28.66 16.36 -27.72
N GLN A 93 29.51 15.56 -28.37
CA GLN A 93 30.07 15.85 -29.69
C GLN A 93 29.31 15.17 -30.82
N THR A 94 28.76 13.98 -30.58
CA THR A 94 28.03 13.21 -31.60
C THR A 94 26.52 13.51 -31.54
N PRO A 95 25.81 13.47 -32.68
CA PRO A 95 24.35 13.57 -32.70
C PRO A 95 23.66 12.53 -31.80
N GLU A 96 24.21 11.32 -31.74
CA GLU A 96 23.70 10.21 -30.94
C GLU A 96 23.81 10.52 -29.44
N ASP A 97 24.97 10.96 -28.96
CA ASP A 97 25.16 11.34 -27.56
C ASP A 97 24.28 12.51 -27.16
N ARG A 98 24.15 13.51 -28.06
CA ARG A 98 23.28 14.67 -27.83
C ARG A 98 21.82 14.25 -27.66
N ALA A 99 21.32 13.30 -28.46
CA ALA A 99 19.97 12.80 -28.32
C ALA A 99 19.75 12.10 -26.96
N VAL A 100 20.71 11.28 -26.51
CA VAL A 100 20.65 10.62 -25.21
C VAL A 100 20.65 11.63 -24.05
N TYR A 101 21.55 12.61 -24.07
CA TYR A 101 21.62 13.60 -23.01
C TYR A 101 20.44 14.58 -23.03
N GLN A 102 19.87 14.87 -24.20
CA GLN A 102 18.63 15.65 -24.29
C GLN A 102 17.49 14.92 -23.58
N LEU A 103 17.34 13.61 -23.79
CA LEU A 103 16.34 12.81 -23.05
C LEU A 103 16.56 12.87 -21.53
N HIS A 104 17.81 12.87 -21.07
CA HIS A 104 18.13 13.02 -19.65
C HIS A 104 17.75 14.40 -19.09
N VAL A 105 17.98 15.47 -19.85
CA VAL A 105 17.55 16.82 -19.49
C VAL A 105 16.03 16.88 -19.40
N ASP A 106 15.33 16.40 -20.42
CA ASP A 106 13.86 16.44 -20.48
C ASP A 106 13.23 15.65 -19.33
N THR A 107 13.79 14.46 -19.04
CA THR A 107 13.34 13.62 -17.92
C THR A 107 13.59 14.31 -16.58
N ALA A 108 14.79 14.86 -16.38
CA ALA A 108 15.13 15.54 -15.13
C ALA A 108 14.29 16.80 -14.90
N GLN A 109 13.98 17.55 -15.98
CA GLN A 109 13.10 18.71 -15.91
C GLN A 109 11.67 18.29 -15.53
N LYS A 110 11.13 17.24 -16.18
CA LYS A 110 9.79 16.73 -15.89
C LYS A 110 9.64 16.28 -14.43
N GLU A 111 10.62 15.57 -13.90
CA GLU A 111 10.62 15.12 -12.50
C GLU A 111 10.73 16.31 -11.52
N LEU A 112 11.58 17.29 -11.82
CA LEU A 112 11.69 18.51 -11.02
C LEU A 112 10.37 19.31 -11.00
N ASP A 113 9.72 19.46 -12.15
CA ASP A 113 8.43 20.14 -12.27
C ASP A 113 7.35 19.40 -11.47
N HIS A 114 7.33 18.06 -11.55
CA HIS A 114 6.44 17.24 -10.74
C HIS A 114 6.65 17.46 -9.23
N LEU A 115 7.89 17.52 -8.75
CA LEU A 115 8.17 17.79 -7.34
C LEU A 115 7.65 19.17 -6.90
N TYR A 116 7.79 20.19 -7.75
CA TYR A 116 7.22 21.51 -7.47
C TYR A 116 5.69 21.51 -7.44
N ASP A 117 5.05 20.75 -8.34
CA ASP A 117 3.61 20.58 -8.34
C ASP A 117 3.11 19.89 -7.07
N VAL A 118 3.78 18.81 -6.64
CA VAL A 118 3.46 18.13 -5.38
C VAL A 118 3.67 19.09 -4.21
N LYS A 119 4.80 19.80 -4.14
CA LYS A 119 5.06 20.79 -3.09
C LYS A 119 3.98 21.86 -3.02
N ARG A 120 3.51 22.35 -4.16
CA ARG A 120 2.44 23.34 -4.24
C ARG A 120 1.13 22.77 -3.71
N LYS A 121 0.76 21.55 -4.11
CA LYS A 121 -0.42 20.85 -3.57
C LYS A 121 -0.32 20.63 -2.06
N MET A 122 0.88 20.30 -1.56
CA MET A 122 1.11 20.11 -0.13
C MET A 122 0.93 21.35 0.74
N ASN A 123 0.87 22.55 0.15
CA ASN A 123 0.55 23.78 0.86
C ASN A 123 -0.96 24.01 1.01
N ASP A 124 -1.79 23.22 0.32
CA ASP A 124 -3.23 23.22 0.53
C ASP A 124 -3.54 22.52 1.87
N PRO A 125 -4.25 23.19 2.80
CA PRO A 125 -4.57 22.62 4.10
C PRO A 125 -5.42 21.34 4.02
N ASP A 126 -6.24 21.19 2.98
CA ASP A 126 -7.15 20.06 2.81
C ASP A 126 -6.48 18.88 2.10
N TYR A 127 -5.39 19.12 1.35
CA TYR A 127 -4.70 18.10 0.58
C TYR A 127 -4.14 16.96 1.44
N LYS A 128 -3.86 17.19 2.72
CA LYS A 128 -3.45 16.11 3.63
C LYS A 128 -4.51 15.00 3.71
N ILE A 129 -5.79 15.36 3.80
CA ILE A 129 -6.89 14.39 3.87
C ILE A 129 -7.08 13.71 2.51
N GLU A 130 -7.03 14.48 1.42
CA GLU A 130 -7.06 13.94 0.06
C GLU A 130 -5.91 12.94 -0.19
N TRP A 131 -4.71 13.26 0.29
CA TRP A 131 -3.54 12.37 0.19
C TRP A 131 -3.75 11.08 0.97
N MET A 132 -4.37 11.14 2.14
CA MET A 132 -4.72 9.95 2.92
C MET A 132 -5.76 9.08 2.22
N GLU A 133 -6.74 9.71 1.57
CA GLU A 133 -7.77 9.06 0.76
C GLU A 133 -7.17 8.38 -0.48
N GLN A 134 -6.29 9.05 -1.21
CA GLN A 134 -5.57 8.48 -2.37
C GLN A 134 -4.68 7.27 -1.99
N ARG A 135 -4.26 7.18 -0.72
CA ARG A 135 -3.49 6.05 -0.17
C ARG A 135 -4.37 4.93 0.37
N GLY A 136 -5.70 5.09 0.32
CA GLY A 136 -6.67 4.10 0.76
C GLY A 136 -6.72 3.91 2.28
N TYR A 137 -6.20 4.85 3.09
CA TYR A 137 -6.19 4.66 4.55
C TYR A 137 -7.60 4.52 5.13
N PHE A 138 -8.57 5.28 4.60
CA PHE A 138 -9.96 5.19 5.03
C PHE A 138 -10.65 3.92 4.53
N ASP A 139 -10.41 3.52 3.27
CA ASP A 139 -10.94 2.27 2.70
C ASP A 139 -10.46 1.05 3.49
N ASN A 140 -9.17 1.05 3.82
CA ASN A 140 -8.51 -0.02 4.55
C ASN A 140 -9.05 -0.19 5.99
N VAL A 141 -9.59 0.86 6.59
CA VAL A 141 -10.27 0.79 7.90
C VAL A 141 -11.75 0.44 7.70
N ALA A 142 -12.42 1.04 6.71
CA ALA A 142 -13.84 0.81 6.43
C ALA A 142 -14.18 -0.65 6.16
N GLN A 143 -13.27 -1.42 5.54
CA GLN A 143 -13.48 -2.86 5.38
C GLN A 143 -13.77 -3.56 6.72
N PHE A 144 -13.18 -3.12 7.84
CA PHE A 144 -13.35 -3.72 9.17
C PHE A 144 -14.51 -3.13 9.98
N LEU A 145 -15.21 -2.12 9.46
CA LEU A 145 -16.32 -1.46 10.13
C LEU A 145 -17.60 -1.72 9.33
N PRO A 146 -18.25 -2.89 9.50
CA PRO A 146 -19.44 -3.24 8.73
C PRO A 146 -20.52 -2.19 8.92
N GLY A 147 -21.07 -1.71 7.80
CA GLY A 147 -22.07 -0.63 7.79
C GLY A 147 -21.48 0.78 7.76
N GLN A 148 -20.16 0.94 7.75
CA GLN A 148 -19.50 2.22 7.49
C GLN A 148 -18.86 2.24 6.10
N SER A 149 -19.13 3.30 5.34
CA SER A 149 -18.40 3.62 4.12
C SER A 149 -17.07 4.30 4.45
N SER A 150 -16.14 4.27 3.49
CA SER A 150 -14.88 5.02 3.57
C SER A 150 -15.09 6.51 3.87
N GLU A 151 -16.12 7.12 3.29
CA GLU A 151 -16.50 8.50 3.56
C GLU A 151 -16.93 8.71 5.02
N GLN A 152 -17.71 7.79 5.60
CA GLN A 152 -18.12 7.89 7.01
C GLN A 152 -16.93 7.71 7.97
N VAL A 153 -15.99 6.82 7.62
CA VAL A 153 -14.73 6.64 8.37
C VAL A 153 -13.90 7.92 8.31
N LYS A 154 -13.73 8.51 7.11
CA LYS A 154 -13.05 9.80 6.93
C LYS A 154 -13.68 10.91 7.77
N GLN A 155 -15.00 11.05 7.73
CA GLN A 155 -15.71 12.07 8.50
C GLN A 155 -15.53 11.88 10.01
N THR A 156 -15.60 10.65 10.50
CA THR A 156 -15.35 10.32 11.91
C THR A 156 -13.92 10.66 12.31
N TYR A 157 -12.93 10.33 11.49
CA TYR A 157 -11.52 10.66 11.72
C TYR A 157 -11.29 12.18 11.77
N VAL A 158 -11.83 12.92 10.79
CA VAL A 158 -11.69 14.40 10.72
C VAL A 158 -12.37 15.07 11.92
N ALA A 159 -13.47 14.52 12.41
CA ALA A 159 -14.14 14.99 13.62
C ALA A 159 -13.41 14.61 14.94
N GLY A 160 -12.29 13.88 14.87
CA GLY A 160 -11.56 13.38 16.05
C GLY A 160 -12.28 12.25 16.78
N GLY A 161 -13.20 11.56 16.10
CA GLY A 161 -13.92 10.42 16.65
C GLY A 161 -13.04 9.17 16.78
N ASP A 162 -13.35 8.35 17.78
CA ASP A 162 -12.69 7.07 17.96
C ASP A 162 -13.32 5.98 17.07
N LEU A 163 -12.62 5.61 16.00
CA LEU A 163 -13.02 4.54 15.08
C LEU A 163 -12.97 3.14 15.71
N ARG A 164 -12.30 2.98 16.85
CA ARG A 164 -12.15 1.68 17.53
C ARG A 164 -13.39 1.28 18.32
N LYS A 165 -14.20 2.27 18.74
CA LYS A 165 -15.37 2.04 19.60
C LYS A 165 -16.45 1.16 18.94
N ASP A 166 -16.53 1.21 17.61
CA ASP A 166 -17.55 0.51 16.81
C ASP A 166 -17.01 -0.79 16.18
N PHE A 167 -15.75 -1.15 16.48
CA PHE A 167 -15.13 -2.35 15.93
C PHE A 167 -15.48 -3.58 16.78
N ASP A 168 -16.09 -4.57 16.12
CA ASP A 168 -16.25 -5.92 16.65
C ASP A 168 -15.78 -6.94 15.60
N PRO A 169 -14.74 -7.76 15.90
CA PRO A 169 -14.21 -8.72 14.94
C PRO A 169 -15.24 -9.77 14.55
N LEU A 170 -16.14 -10.19 15.46
CA LEU A 170 -17.14 -11.21 15.14
C LEU A 170 -18.19 -10.69 14.16
N THR A 171 -18.78 -9.53 14.44
CA THR A 171 -19.72 -8.84 13.53
C THR A 171 -19.07 -8.57 12.17
N THR A 172 -17.78 -8.23 12.15
CA THR A 172 -17.02 -8.02 10.89
C THR A 172 -16.89 -9.31 10.07
N ILE A 173 -16.54 -10.43 10.73
CA ILE A 173 -16.44 -11.74 10.10
C ILE A 173 -17.79 -12.19 9.55
N GLU A 174 -18.86 -12.04 10.34
CA GLU A 174 -20.23 -12.39 9.96
C GLU A 174 -20.75 -11.55 8.79
N ALA A 175 -20.52 -10.23 8.81
CA ALA A 175 -20.95 -9.32 7.76
C ALA A 175 -20.26 -9.60 6.41
N ARG A 176 -18.97 -9.96 6.44
CA ARG A 176 -18.22 -10.28 5.22
C ARG A 176 -18.60 -11.67 4.67
N LYS A 177 -19.13 -12.57 5.50
CA LYS A 177 -19.35 -14.01 5.18
C LYS A 177 -18.15 -14.63 4.45
N ALA A 178 -16.95 -14.10 4.72
CA ALA A 178 -15.76 -14.35 3.93
C ALA A 178 -14.79 -15.20 4.75
N LEU A 179 -14.12 -16.10 4.05
CA LEU A 179 -12.85 -16.70 4.45
C LEU A 179 -11.86 -15.61 4.89
N PRO A 180 -10.87 -15.92 5.76
CA PRO A 180 -9.95 -14.91 6.28
C PRO A 180 -9.44 -14.09 5.10
N PRO A 181 -9.46 -12.75 5.19
CA PRO A 181 -9.11 -11.93 4.06
C PRO A 181 -7.75 -12.40 3.55
N VAL A 182 -7.70 -12.84 2.30
CA VAL A 182 -6.45 -13.19 1.61
C VAL A 182 -5.46 -12.01 1.72
N GLU A 183 -6.00 -10.80 1.92
CA GLU A 183 -5.26 -9.58 2.15
C GLU A 183 -4.60 -9.45 3.55
N ALA A 184 -5.12 -10.13 4.58
CA ALA A 184 -4.47 -10.23 5.89
C ALA A 184 -3.23 -11.14 5.88
N LEU A 185 -3.11 -11.99 4.83
CA LEU A 185 -1.97 -12.85 4.55
C LEU A 185 -1.04 -12.28 3.46
N MET A 186 -1.30 -11.08 2.93
CA MET A 186 -0.32 -10.49 2.02
C MET A 186 0.97 -10.24 2.82
N PRO A 187 2.13 -10.69 2.31
CA PRO A 187 3.37 -10.06 2.74
C PRO A 187 3.17 -8.55 2.59
N LEU A 188 3.74 -7.80 3.54
CA LEU A 188 3.85 -6.34 3.48
C LEU A 188 3.82 -5.91 2.01
N PRO A 189 2.91 -5.01 1.54
CA PRO A 189 3.22 -4.31 0.32
C PRO A 189 4.65 -3.84 0.55
N PRO A 190 5.61 -4.24 -0.30
CA PRO A 190 6.99 -3.92 -0.04
C PRO A 190 7.02 -2.45 0.35
N THR A 191 7.81 -2.07 1.34
CA THR A 191 8.21 -0.66 1.47
C THR A 191 9.11 -0.30 0.28
N VAL A 192 8.76 -0.75 -0.93
CA VAL A 192 9.13 -0.20 -2.20
C VAL A 192 8.12 0.90 -2.39
N TRP A 193 8.52 2.06 -1.90
CA TRP A 193 8.37 3.29 -2.65
C TRP A 193 7.95 3.00 -4.10
N SER A 194 6.67 3.11 -4.43
CA SER A 194 6.22 3.16 -5.82
C SER A 194 6.46 4.56 -6.38
N GLY A 195 7.62 5.14 -6.07
CA GLY A 195 8.31 5.80 -7.16
C GLY A 195 8.48 4.69 -8.19
N GLU A 196 7.98 4.90 -9.41
CA GLU A 196 8.63 4.30 -10.56
C GLU A 196 10.13 4.29 -10.29
N PRO A 197 10.85 3.18 -10.56
CA PRO A 197 12.21 2.98 -10.11
C PRO A 197 13.06 4.21 -10.47
N SER A 198 13.18 5.15 -9.53
CA SER A 198 14.10 6.23 -9.67
C SER A 198 15.45 5.55 -9.54
N LYS A 199 16.28 5.76 -10.55
CA LYS A 199 17.60 5.16 -10.76
C LYS A 199 18.61 5.46 -9.63
N HIS A 200 18.15 5.86 -8.45
CA HIS A 200 18.94 6.08 -7.24
C HIS A 200 19.70 4.83 -6.75
N ALA A 201 19.48 3.65 -7.33
CA ALA A 201 20.21 2.42 -6.98
C ALA A 201 21.47 2.15 -7.81
N ASN A 202 21.77 2.89 -8.89
CA ASN A 202 22.92 2.54 -9.75
C ASN A 202 23.58 3.77 -10.40
N ILE A 203 24.32 4.55 -9.61
CA ILE A 203 25.37 5.43 -10.17
C ILE A 203 26.59 5.30 -9.27
N GLY A 204 27.30 4.19 -9.44
CA GLY A 204 28.49 3.88 -8.68
C GLY A 204 29.33 2.79 -9.29
N GLN A 205 29.36 2.65 -10.63
CA GLN A 205 30.42 1.91 -11.31
C GLN A 205 30.79 2.63 -12.63
N PRO A 206 32.05 3.05 -12.80
CA PRO A 206 32.57 3.41 -14.12
C PRO A 206 32.73 2.15 -14.97
N ALA A 207 32.42 2.27 -16.26
CA ALA A 207 32.95 1.37 -17.29
C ALA A 207 34.34 1.85 -17.71
#